data_AF-A0A0A1WZQ2-F1
#
_entry.id   AF-A0A0A1WZQ2-F1
#
_cell.length_a   1.000
_cell.length_b   1.000
_cell.length_c   1.000
_cell.angle_alpha   90.00
_cell.angle_beta   90.00
_cell.angle_gamma   90.00
#
_symmetry.space_group_name_H-M   'P 1'
#
loop_
_entity.id
_entity.type
_entity.pdbx_description
1 polymer ?
#
loop_
_entity_poly.entity_id
_entity_poly.type
_entity_poly.pdbx_seq_one_letter_code
_entity_poly.pdbx_strand_id
1 'polypeptide(L)'
;WIGLEKLHALTNSCEQELYVQLDRRSGEKRYAKYSLFLIGDESEDYILKSVGDYSGNAGDSLSPQSGYKFSTYDRDNDIWGGGSCAKLYEGGWWYHSCYRR
;
A
#
# COMPACT_ATOMS: atom_id res chain seq x y z
N TRP A 1 9.42 -8.90 1.69
CA TRP A 1 9.32 -7.48 2.08
C TRP A 1 10.71 -6.87 2.06
N ILE A 2 10.89 -5.68 1.47
CA ILE A 2 12.23 -5.05 1.33
C ILE A 2 12.58 -4.04 2.43
N GLY A 3 11.61 -3.60 3.24
CA GLY A 3 11.77 -2.55 4.26
C GLY A 3 11.19 -1.19 3.83
N LEU A 4 10.50 -0.48 4.74
CA LEU A 4 9.89 0.83 4.46
C LEU A 4 10.96 1.88 4.13
N GLU A 5 12.09 1.87 4.83
CA GLU A 5 13.18 2.80 4.59
C GLU A 5 13.78 2.68 3.18
N LYS A 6 14.00 1.44 2.73
CA LYS A 6 14.49 1.19 1.36
C LYS A 6 13.44 1.56 0.33
N LEU A 7 12.17 1.29 0.62
CA LEU A 7 11.07 1.64 -0.28
C LEU A 7 10.91 3.17 -0.41
N HIS A 8 11.06 3.91 0.69
CA HIS A 8 11.07 5.36 0.70
C HIS A 8 12.24 5.90 -0.13
N ALA A 9 13.47 5.44 0.15
CA ALA A 9 14.65 5.86 -0.61
C ALA A 9 14.50 5.63 -2.12
N LEU A 10 13.95 4.48 -2.54
CA LEU A 10 13.71 4.17 -3.95
C LEU A 10 12.67 5.10 -4.57
N THR A 11 11.50 5.22 -3.94
CA THR A 11 10.38 6.01 -4.48
C THR A 11 10.59 7.52 -4.42
N ASN A 12 11.47 8.01 -3.55
CA ASN A 12 11.80 9.43 -3.44
C ASN A 12 12.94 9.85 -4.39
N SER A 13 13.77 8.90 -4.85
CA SER A 13 14.92 9.21 -5.70
C SER A 13 14.57 9.65 -7.12
N CYS A 14 13.47 9.12 -7.67
CA CYS A 14 12.85 9.55 -8.91
C CYS A 14 11.43 8.96 -8.99
N GLU A 15 10.63 9.42 -9.97
CA GLU A 15 9.29 8.86 -10.20
C GLU A 15 9.37 7.35 -10.48
N GLN A 16 8.65 6.57 -9.68
CA GLN A 16 8.56 5.12 -9.79
C GLN A 16 7.14 4.71 -10.15
N GLU A 17 7.00 3.75 -11.06
CA GLU A 17 5.75 3.02 -11.25
C GLU A 17 5.71 1.78 -10.34
N LEU A 18 4.50 1.39 -9.93
CA LEU A 18 4.28 0.12 -9.21
C LEU A 18 3.57 -0.87 -10.11
N TYR A 19 4.15 -2.07 -10.25
CA TYR A 19 3.54 -3.20 -10.93
C TYR A 19 3.36 -4.37 -9.96
N VAL A 20 2.12 -4.78 -9.77
CA VAL A 20 1.74 -5.91 -8.91
C VAL A 20 1.23 -7.04 -9.79
N GLN A 21 1.96 -8.15 -9.85
CA GLN A 21 1.52 -9.38 -10.51
C GLN A 21 0.88 -10.33 -9.49
N LEU A 22 -0.29 -10.86 -9.83
CA LEU A 22 -1.05 -11.81 -9.03
C LEU A 22 -1.22 -13.10 -9.81
N ASP A 23 -0.61 -14.18 -9.31
CA ASP A 23 -0.74 -15.52 -9.88
C ASP A 23 -1.68 -16.35 -8.99
N ARG A 24 -2.84 -16.75 -9.54
CA ARG A 24 -3.75 -17.66 -8.87
C ARG A 24 -3.27 -19.10 -9.02
N ARG A 25 -3.59 -19.95 -8.03
CA ARG A 25 -3.28 -21.40 -8.10
C ARG A 25 -3.89 -22.09 -9.32
N SER A 26 -4.98 -21.56 -9.88
CA SER A 26 -5.61 -22.02 -11.12
C SER A 26 -4.79 -21.72 -12.39
N GLY A 27 -3.69 -20.97 -12.28
CA GLY A 27 -2.88 -20.51 -13.42
C GLY A 27 -3.32 -19.17 -14.01
N GLU A 28 -4.45 -18.61 -13.56
CA GLU A 28 -4.90 -17.28 -13.96
C GLU A 28 -3.92 -16.21 -13.43
N LYS A 29 -3.42 -15.37 -14.34
CA LYS A 29 -2.56 -14.22 -14.02
C LYS A 29 -3.32 -12.92 -14.15
N ARG A 30 -3.20 -12.07 -13.15
CA ARG A 30 -3.72 -10.70 -13.16
C ARG A 30 -2.62 -9.71 -12.81
N TYR A 31 -2.82 -8.45 -13.16
CA TYR A 31 -1.93 -7.38 -12.77
C TYR A 31 -2.67 -6.10 -12.41
N ALA A 32 -2.06 -5.32 -11.53
CA ALA A 32 -2.37 -3.93 -11.25
C ALA A 32 -1.11 -3.09 -11.51
N LYS A 33 -1.24 -2.03 -12.29
CA LYS A 33 -0.16 -1.08 -12.57
C LYS A 33 -0.61 0.31 -12.13
N TYR A 34 0.27 1.02 -11.45
CA TYR A 34 0.08 2.40 -11.01
C TYR A 34 1.18 3.27 -11.61
N SER A 35 0.81 4.37 -12.25
CA SER A 35 1.78 5.23 -12.96
C SER A 35 2.75 5.99 -12.03
N LEU A 36 2.39 6.12 -10.76
CA LEU A 36 3.24 6.70 -9.70
C LEU A 36 3.06 5.89 -8.42
N PHE A 37 4.14 5.72 -7.66
CA PHE A 37 4.12 5.14 -6.34
C PHE A 37 5.14 5.86 -5.45
N LEU A 38 4.65 6.63 -4.49
CA LEU A 38 5.45 7.47 -3.61
C LEU A 38 5.02 7.31 -2.16
N ILE A 39 5.99 7.10 -1.27
CA ILE A 39 5.75 7.02 0.18
C ILE A 39 6.57 8.06 0.95
N GLY A 40 6.04 8.50 2.09
CA GLY A 40 6.73 9.36 3.04
C GLY A 40 7.86 8.64 3.79
N ASP A 41 8.60 9.41 4.59
CA ASP A 41 9.63 8.89 5.48
C ASP A 41 9.05 8.41 6.84
N GLU A 42 9.92 8.00 7.77
CA GLU A 42 9.51 7.56 9.11
C GLU A 42 8.78 8.64 9.91
N SER A 43 9.16 9.91 9.75
CA SER A 43 8.55 11.05 10.46
C SER A 43 7.10 11.30 10.02
N GLU A 44 6.77 10.88 8.79
CA GLU A 44 5.44 10.93 8.21
C GLU A 44 4.66 9.61 8.38
N ASP A 45 5.13 8.69 9.23
CA ASP A 45 4.57 7.34 9.40
C ASP A 45 4.51 6.55 8.07
N TYR A 46 5.46 6.80 7.17
CA TYR A 46 5.55 6.20 5.84
C TYR A 46 4.24 6.32 5.03
N ILE A 47 3.50 7.42 5.18
CA ILE A 47 2.25 7.69 4.45
C ILE A 47 2.36 7.37 2.95
N LEU A 48 1.33 6.73 2.39
CA LEU A 48 1.23 6.53 0.94
C LEU A 48 0.87 7.86 0.27
N LYS A 49 1.89 8.67 -0.05
CA LYS A 49 1.72 10.05 -0.52
C LYS A 49 0.93 10.12 -1.81
N SER A 50 1.26 9.26 -2.77
CA SER A 50 0.58 9.26 -4.05
C SER A 50 0.65 7.89 -4.70
N VAL A 51 -0.47 7.54 -5.31
CA VAL A 51 -0.61 6.44 -6.25
C VAL A 51 -1.17 7.05 -7.52
N GLY A 52 -0.47 6.90 -8.64
CA GLY A 52 -0.87 7.45 -9.92
C GLY A 52 -2.06 6.69 -10.54
N ASP A 53 -2.31 6.94 -11.82
CA ASP A 53 -3.37 6.29 -12.57
C ASP A 53 -3.24 4.76 -12.55
N TYR A 54 -4.35 4.10 -12.21
CA TYR A 54 -4.47 2.65 -12.26
C TYR A 54 -4.70 2.15 -13.69
N SER A 55 -4.04 1.05 -14.04
CA SER A 55 -4.37 0.22 -15.19
C SER A 55 -4.16 -1.27 -14.87
N GLY A 56 -5.02 -2.15 -15.40
CA GLY A 56 -4.87 -3.59 -15.22
C GLY A 56 -6.20 -4.31 -15.04
N ASN A 57 -6.11 -5.63 -14.81
CA ASN A 57 -7.25 -6.54 -14.70
C ASN A 57 -7.40 -7.18 -13.31
N ALA A 58 -6.54 -6.81 -12.35
CA ALA A 58 -6.61 -7.27 -10.97
C ALA A 58 -7.74 -6.59 -10.15
N GLY A 59 -8.16 -5.40 -10.55
CA GLY A 59 -9.01 -4.50 -9.75
C GLY A 59 -8.14 -3.48 -9.02
N ASP A 60 -8.71 -2.30 -8.76
CA ASP A 60 -8.00 -1.22 -8.08
C ASP A 60 -8.27 -1.24 -6.57
N SER A 61 -7.30 -1.79 -5.83
CA SER A 61 -7.37 -1.92 -4.38
C SER A 61 -6.39 -1.01 -3.63
N LEU A 62 -5.40 -0.42 -4.30
CA LEU A 62 -4.39 0.45 -3.67
C LEU A 62 -4.75 1.94 -3.74
N SER A 63 -5.36 2.44 -4.82
CA SER A 63 -5.72 3.87 -4.91
C SER A 63 -6.57 4.36 -3.73
N PRO A 64 -7.56 3.59 -3.23
CA PRO A 64 -8.33 4.00 -2.05
C PRO A 64 -7.52 4.07 -0.75
N GLN A 65 -6.29 3.54 -0.74
CA GLN A 65 -5.37 3.64 0.40
C GLN A 65 -4.41 4.84 0.29
N SER A 66 -4.44 5.59 -0.83
CA SER A 66 -3.63 6.79 -0.98
C SER A 66 -4.01 7.82 0.08
N GLY A 67 -3.00 8.44 0.71
CA GLY A 67 -3.16 9.41 1.78
C GLY A 67 -3.22 8.81 3.19
N TYR A 68 -3.15 7.48 3.35
CA TYR A 68 -3.14 6.84 4.67
C TYR A 68 -1.73 6.42 5.09
N LYS A 69 -1.53 6.41 6.40
CA LYS A 69 -0.27 6.08 7.07
C LYS A 69 -0.09 4.57 7.16
N PHE A 70 1.16 4.12 7.28
CA PHE A 70 1.44 2.70 7.42
C PHE A 70 1.15 2.24 8.85
N SER A 71 0.30 1.23 9.01
CA SER A 71 -0.02 0.63 10.30
C SER A 71 0.59 -0.76 10.42
N THR A 72 0.98 -1.13 11.63
CA THR A 72 1.50 -2.45 12.01
C THR A 72 0.78 -2.94 13.26
N TYR A 73 1.03 -4.19 13.66
CA TYR A 73 0.44 -4.78 14.86
C TYR A 73 0.63 -3.93 16.13
N ASP A 74 1.78 -3.28 16.25
CA ASP A 74 2.24 -2.47 17.39
C ASP A 74 2.09 -0.96 17.18
N ARG A 75 1.77 -0.49 15.96
CA ARG A 75 1.58 0.93 15.63
C ARG A 75 0.29 1.11 14.83
N ASP A 76 -0.73 1.62 15.51
CA ASP A 76 -2.06 1.82 14.95
C ASP A 76 -2.18 3.24 14.36
N ASN A 77 -2.05 3.34 13.04
CA ASN A 77 -2.09 4.59 12.29
C ASN A 77 -3.31 4.66 11.34
N ASP A 78 -4.22 3.69 11.42
CA ASP A 78 -5.42 3.65 10.60
C ASP A 78 -6.53 4.53 11.22
N ILE A 79 -7.64 4.73 10.50
CA ILE A 79 -8.70 5.65 10.97
C ILE A 79 -9.89 4.90 11.59
N TRP A 80 -9.80 3.58 11.72
CA TRP A 80 -10.92 2.79 12.18
C TRP A 80 -11.09 2.92 13.69
N GLY A 81 -12.14 3.63 14.14
CA GLY A 81 -12.40 3.81 15.57
C GLY A 81 -12.79 2.55 16.35
N GLY A 82 -12.94 1.39 15.68
CA GLY A 82 -13.39 0.13 16.27
C GLY A 82 -12.26 -0.81 16.73
N GLY A 83 -10.99 -0.44 16.51
CA GLY A 83 -9.83 -1.26 16.80
C GLY A 83 -8.72 -1.03 15.78
N SER A 84 -7.76 -1.95 15.69
CA SER A 84 -6.67 -1.84 14.73
C SER A 84 -6.86 -2.80 13.56
N CYS A 85 -6.81 -2.28 12.33
CA CYS A 85 -6.88 -3.07 11.12
C CYS A 85 -5.67 -4.02 10.99
N ALA A 86 -4.50 -3.57 11.40
CA ALA A 86 -3.29 -4.38 11.39
C ALA A 86 -3.38 -5.58 12.34
N LYS A 87 -4.08 -5.44 13.48
CA LYS A 87 -4.37 -6.56 14.39
C LYS A 87 -5.42 -7.52 13.83
N LEU A 88 -6.45 -7.00 13.15
CA LEU A 88 -7.54 -7.81 12.59
C LEU A 88 -7.10 -8.62 11.37
N TYR A 89 -6.24 -8.06 10.52
CA TYR A 89 -5.80 -8.66 9.26
C TYR A 89 -4.35 -9.16 9.29
N GLU A 90 -3.70 -9.08 10.45
CA GLU A 90 -2.37 -9.64 10.73
C GLU A 90 -1.29 -9.21 9.72
N GLY A 91 -1.31 -7.93 9.35
CA GLY A 91 -0.45 -7.39 8.30
C GLY A 91 0.02 -5.96 8.57
N GLY A 92 1.10 -5.58 7.89
CA GLY A 92 1.53 -4.19 7.78
C GLY A 92 1.03 -3.58 6.47
N TRP A 93 0.27 -2.50 6.53
CA TRP A 93 -0.32 -1.87 5.34
C TRP A 93 -0.67 -0.41 5.56
N TRP A 94 -0.86 0.33 4.47
CA TRP A 94 -1.55 1.61 4.46
C TRP A 94 -3.05 1.38 4.64
N TYR A 95 -3.48 1.08 5.86
CA TYR A 95 -4.88 0.82 6.16
C TYR A 95 -5.67 2.12 6.31
N HIS A 96 -6.87 2.15 5.73
CA HIS A 96 -7.90 3.16 5.96
C HIS A 96 -8.86 2.70 7.08
N SER A 97 -9.96 2.03 6.73
CA SER A 97 -10.92 1.42 7.67
C SER A 97 -11.65 0.23 7.01
N CYS A 98 -10.98 -0.86 6.63
CA CYS A 98 -9.56 -1.16 6.82
C CYS A 98 -8.78 -1.14 5.50
N TYR A 99 -9.24 -1.87 4.49
CA TYR A 99 -8.66 -1.84 3.14
C TYR A 99 -9.72 -2.17 2.10
N ARG A 100 -9.39 -1.92 0.83
CA ARG A 100 -10.23 -2.32 -0.30
C ARG A 100 -9.94 -3.76 -0.70
N ARG A 101 -10.96 -4.62 -0.64
CA ARG A 101 -10.90 -6.00 -1.18
C ARG A 101 -10.83 -6.02 -2.69
#